data_AF-A0A963RE63-F1
#
_entry.id   AF-A0A963RE63-F1
#
_cell.length_a   1.000
_cell.length_b   1.000
_cell.length_c   1.000
_cell.angle_alpha   90.00
_cell.angle_beta   90.00
_cell.angle_gamma   90.00
#
_symmetry.space_group_name_H-M   'P 1'
#
loop_
_entity.id
_entity.type
_entity.pdbx_description
1 polymer ?
#
loop_
_entity_poly.entity_id
_entity_poly.type
_entity_poly.pdbx_seq_one_letter_code
_entity_poly.pdbx_strand_id
1 'polypeptide(L)' 'MSRLHQHPEIHLVSRIGWLRAAVLGANDGIISTASLIVGVAAASAATSEVLIAGVAGLVAGAMSMAAG' A
#
# COMPACT_ATOMS: atom_id res chain seq x y z
N MET A 1 50.22 -11.92 5.39
CA MET A 1 49.23 -10.90 5.80
C MET A 1 48.64 -10.28 4.54
N SER A 2 47.63 -10.93 3.96
CA SER A 2 47.07 -10.58 2.65
C SER A 2 45.93 -9.59 2.86
N ARG A 3 46.10 -8.33 2.44
CA ARG A 3 45.04 -7.32 2.46
C ARG A 3 44.03 -7.67 1.35
N LEU A 4 42.85 -8.16 1.73
CA LEU A 4 41.73 -8.33 0.80
C LEU A 4 41.23 -6.93 0.43
N HIS A 5 41.49 -6.52 -0.81
CA HIS A 5 40.86 -5.35 -1.41
C HIS A 5 39.35 -5.62 -1.50
N GLN A 6 38.56 -4.96 -0.65
CA GLN A 6 37.11 -5.00 -0.77
C GLN A 6 36.70 -4.19 -2.01
N HIS A 7 36.14 -4.88 -3.01
CA HIS A 7 35.47 -4.24 -4.13
C HIS A 7 34.14 -3.66 -3.63
N PRO A 8 33.85 -2.36 -3.86
CA PRO A 8 32.53 -1.81 -3.59
C PRO A 8 31.54 -2.35 -4.62
N GLU A 9 30.81 -3.40 -4.25
CA GLU A 9 29.64 -3.90 -4.97
C GLU A 9 28.49 -2.89 -4.81
N ILE A 10 27.98 -2.35 -5.92
CA ILE A 10 26.83 -1.42 -5.90
C ILE A 10 25.55 -2.24 -5.68
N HIS A 11 25.18 -2.45 -4.42
CA HIS A 11 23.97 -3.18 -4.07
C HIS A 11 22.72 -2.35 -4.34
N LEU A 12 22.04 -2.61 -5.47
CA LEU A 12 20.73 -2.04 -5.82
C LEU A 12 19.60 -2.45 -4.85
N VAL A 13 19.88 -3.35 -3.90
CA VAL A 13 18.95 -3.91 -2.90
C VAL A 13 18.21 -2.84 -2.10
N SER A 14 18.86 -1.70 -1.81
CA SER A 14 18.22 -0.57 -1.13
C SER A 14 16.98 -0.03 -1.87
N ARG A 15 17.00 -0.02 -3.22
CA ARG A 15 15.86 0.44 -4.03
C ARG A 15 14.72 -0.59 -4.09
N ILE A 16 14.97 -1.84 -3.74
CA ILE A 16 13.95 -2.89 -3.80
C ILE A 16 13.01 -2.76 -2.58
N GLY A 17 13.50 -2.27 -1.44
CA GLY A 17 12.71 -2.09 -0.23
C GLY A 17 11.52 -1.14 -0.39
N TRP A 18 11.74 0.08 -0.92
CA TRP A 18 10.67 1.06 -1.15
C TRP A 18 9.70 0.60 -2.24
N LEU A 19 10.21 -0.04 -3.29
CA LEU A 19 9.38 -0.58 -4.36
C LEU A 19 8.46 -1.68 -3.84
N ARG A 20 8.99 -2.57 -2.99
CA ARG A 20 8.20 -3.64 -2.37
C ARG A 20 7.12 -3.10 -1.45
N ALA A 21 7.43 -2.07 -0.65
CA ALA A 21 6.45 -1.39 0.19
C ALA A 21 5.35 -0.72 -0.65
N ALA A 22 5.72 -0.03 -1.74
CA ALA A 22 4.76 0.61 -2.63
C ALA A 22 3.84 -0.39 -3.35
N VAL A 23 4.38 -1.52 -3.85
CA VAL A 23 3.61 -2.55 -4.54
C VAL A 23 2.67 -3.28 -3.58
N LEU A 24 3.15 -3.66 -2.39
CA LEU A 24 2.31 -4.31 -1.39
C LEU A 24 1.21 -3.37 -0.87
N GLY A 25 1.56 -2.11 -0.58
CA GLY A 25 0.58 -1.10 -0.19
C GLY A 25 -0.48 -0.84 -1.26
N ALA A 26 -0.09 -0.77 -2.53
CA ALA A 26 -1.04 -0.63 -3.64
C ALA A 26 -1.97 -1.84 -3.77
N ASN A 27 -1.43 -3.06 -3.66
CA ASN A 27 -2.21 -4.29 -3.69
C ASN A 27 -3.25 -4.32 -2.57
N ASP A 28 -2.81 -4.07 -1.35
CA ASP A 28 -3.67 -4.13 -0.16
C ASP A 28 -4.71 -3.00 -0.20
N GLY A 29 -4.31 -1.80 -0.63
CA GLY A 29 -5.20 -0.64 -0.72
C GLY A 29 -6.34 -0.83 -1.71
N ILE A 30 -6.05 -1.39 -2.89
CA ILE A 30 -7.08 -1.66 -3.91
C ILE A 30 -8.06 -2.73 -3.42
N ILE A 31 -7.55 -3.86 -2.91
CA ILE A 31 -8.41 -4.97 -2.48
C ILE A 31 -9.29 -4.55 -1.31
N SER A 32 -8.73 -3.87 -0.31
CA SER A 32 -9.48 -3.43 0.86
C SER A 32 -10.55 -2.39 0.51
N THR A 33 -10.22 -1.39 -0.32
CA THR A 33 -11.17 -0.34 -0.69
C THR A 33 -12.29 -0.89 -1.59
N ALA A 34 -11.96 -1.75 -2.55
CA ALA A 34 -12.96 -2.40 -3.41
C ALA A 34 -13.90 -3.29 -2.60
N SER A 35 -13.35 -4.12 -1.70
CA SER A 35 -14.14 -4.98 -0.81
C SER A 35 -15.09 -4.16 0.08
N LEU A 36 -14.61 -3.04 0.63
CA LEU A 36 -15.42 -2.13 1.44
C LEU A 36 -16.56 -1.52 0.61
N ILE A 37 -16.26 -0.96 -0.56
CA ILE A 37 -17.27 -0.34 -1.43
C ILE A 37 -18.33 -1.39 -1.85
N VAL A 38 -17.90 -2.59 -2.23
CA VAL A 38 -18.81 -3.69 -2.58
C VAL A 38 -19.68 -4.08 -1.39
N GLY A 39 -19.12 -4.19 -0.19
CA GLY A 39 -19.87 -4.51 1.03
C GLY A 39 -20.91 -3.45 1.39
N VAL A 40 -20.54 -2.17 1.32
CA VAL A 40 -21.46 -1.05 1.59
C VAL A 40 -22.56 -0.97 0.51
N ALA A 41 -22.21 -1.15 -0.77
CA ALA A 41 -23.19 -1.17 -1.84
C ALA A 41 -24.15 -2.37 -1.72
N ALA A 42 -23.67 -3.54 -1.31
CA ALA A 42 -24.51 -4.72 -1.08
C ALA A 42 -25.52 -4.53 0.07
N ALA A 43 -25.23 -3.64 1.02
CA ALA A 43 -26.15 -3.28 2.10
C ALA A 43 -27.31 -2.36 1.65
N SER A 44 -27.51 -2.17 0.34
CA SER A 44 -28.52 -1.25 -0.22
C SER A 44 -28.35 0.22 0.22
N ALA A 45 -27.11 0.63 0.48
CA ALA A 45 -26.76 2.01 0.80
C ALA A 45 -26.98 2.94 -0.39
N ALA A 46 -27.31 4.21 -0.11
CA ALA A 46 -27.40 5.22 -1.16
C ALA A 46 -26.03 5.48 -1.80
N THR A 47 -26.00 5.89 -3.07
CA THR A 47 -24.74 6.16 -3.79
C THR A 47 -23.86 7.18 -3.07
N SER A 48 -24.46 8.19 -2.42
CA SER A 48 -23.73 9.17 -1.60
C SER A 48 -23.02 8.53 -0.41
N GLU A 49 -23.64 7.56 0.25
CA GLU A 49 -23.08 6.85 1.40
C GLU A 49 -21.92 5.95 0.97
N VAL A 50 -22.06 5.26 -0.17
CA VAL A 50 -20.99 4.45 -0.77
C VAL A 50 -19.77 5.31 -1.10
N LEU A 51 -19.98 6.49 -1.69
CA LEU A 51 -18.89 7.42 -2.01
C LEU A 51 -18.18 7.93 -0.76
N ILE A 52 -18.94 8.34 0.27
CA ILE A 52 -18.38 8.82 1.52
C ILE A 52 -17.56 7.70 2.19
N ALA A 53 -18.11 6.49 2.29
CA ALA A 53 -17.43 5.34 2.88
C ALA A 53 -16.16 4.96 2.09
N GLY A 54 -16.22 4.96 0.76
CA GLY A 54 -15.09 4.67 -0.11
C GLY A 54 -13.95 5.69 0.04
N VAL A 55 -14.25 6.98 0.01
CA VAL A 55 -13.24 8.05 0.16
C VAL A 55 -12.66 8.05 1.57
N ALA A 56 -13.49 7.91 2.60
CA ALA A 56 -13.02 7.82 3.99
C ALA A 56 -12.11 6.60 4.20
N GLY A 57 -12.51 5.43 3.68
CA GLY A 57 -11.72 4.20 3.74
C GLY A 57 -10.39 4.31 3.00
N LEU A 58 -10.38 4.92 1.82
CA LEU A 58 -9.15 5.16 1.05
C LEU A 58 -8.18 6.06 1.82
N VAL A 59 -8.66 7.18 2.36
CA VAL A 59 -7.82 8.13 3.11
C VAL A 59 -7.30 7.49 4.39
N ALA A 60 -8.16 6.81 5.16
CA ALA A 60 -7.76 6.12 6.37
C ALA A 60 -6.73 5.00 6.09
N GLY A 61 -6.94 4.21 5.04
CA GLY A 61 -6.02 3.15 4.62
C GLY A 61 -4.66 3.70 4.18
N ALA A 62 -4.66 4.75 3.35
CA ALA A 62 -3.43 5.42 2.91
C ALA A 62 -2.63 5.98 4.10
N MET A 63 -3.30 6.62 5.06
CA MET A 63 -2.64 7.15 6.27
C MET A 63 -2.08 6.03 7.15
N SER A 64 -2.80 4.92 7.31
CA SER A 64 -2.30 3.76 8.09
C SER A 64 -1.08 3.12 7.44
N MET A 65 -1.03 3.01 6.12
CA MET A 65 0.12 2.44 5.39
C MET A 65 1.33 3.37 5.37
N ALA A 66 1.11 4.69 5.44
CA ALA A 66 2.19 5.67 5.53
C ALA A 66 2.76 5.80 6.95
N ALA A 67 1.95 5.53 7.97
CA ALA A 67 2.37 5.56 9.38
C ALA A 67 3.14 4.31 9.81
N GLY A 68 3.01 3.20 9.06
CA GLY A 68 3.59 1.89 9.36
C GLY A 68 4.88 1.58 8.60
#